data_AF-A0AA38HP07-F1
#
_entry.id   AF-A0AA38HP07-F1
#
_cell.length_a   1.000
_cell.length_b   1.000
_cell.length_c   1.000
_cell.angle_alpha   90.00
_cell.angle_beta   90.00
_cell.angle_gamma   90.00
#
_symmetry.space_group_name_H-M   'P 1'
#
loop_
_entity.id
_entity.type
_entity.pdbx_description
1 polymer ?
#
loop_
_entity_poly.entity_id
_entity_poly.type
_entity_poly.pdbx_seq_one_letter_code
_entity_poly.pdbx_strand_id
1 'polypeptide(L)'
;MIRFAIKAGLAAGAVYYIKEEGIWKESQEALKAYDKLNTAMEPYVGEIRKQIPFELPKIPASDRTTENIQLYWNKGVTSSFEFLSELPGLVSTWTRNGVNAVLENPEVKKLLK
;
A
#
# COMPACT_ATOMS: atom_id res chain seq x y z
N MET A 1 0.23 -20.10 -11.63
CA MET A 1 -1.12 -20.09 -11.02
C MET A 1 -1.06 -20.31 -9.51
N ILE A 2 -0.65 -21.48 -8.99
CA ILE A 2 -0.65 -21.78 -7.53
C ILE A 2 0.23 -20.81 -6.70
N ARG A 3 1.45 -20.51 -7.15
CA ARG A 3 2.34 -19.54 -6.46
C ARG A 3 1.75 -18.13 -6.38
N PHE A 4 1.00 -17.74 -7.40
CA PHE A 4 0.29 -16.46 -7.42
C PHE A 4 -0.88 -16.48 -6.43
N ALA A 5 -1.68 -17.55 -6.42
CA ALA A 5 -2.79 -17.72 -5.48
C ALA A 5 -2.34 -17.69 -4.02
N ILE A 6 -1.21 -18.34 -3.69
CA ILE A 6 -0.64 -18.31 -2.33
C ILE A 6 -0.21 -16.89 -1.95
N LYS A 7 0.53 -16.19 -2.83
CA LYS A 7 0.96 -14.81 -2.56
C LYS A 7 -0.22 -13.84 -2.46
N ALA A 8 -1.21 -13.98 -3.34
CA ALA A 8 -2.42 -13.18 -3.33
C ALA A 8 -3.25 -13.45 -2.07
N GLY A 9 -3.35 -14.70 -1.63
CA GLY A 9 -4.04 -15.09 -0.39
C GLY A 9 -3.35 -14.49 0.85
N LEU A 10 -2.03 -14.56 0.93
CA LEU A 10 -1.26 -13.93 2.02
C LEU A 10 -1.45 -12.41 2.04
N ALA A 11 -1.37 -11.75 0.88
CA ALA A 11 -1.58 -10.32 0.76
C ALA A 11 -3.02 -9.92 1.13
N ALA A 12 -4.03 -10.65 0.65
CA ALA A 12 -5.43 -10.42 0.99
C ALA A 12 -5.70 -10.63 2.49
N GLY A 13 -5.11 -11.67 3.09
CA GLY A 13 -5.19 -11.93 4.52
C GLY A 13 -4.56 -10.81 5.35
N ALA A 14 -3.40 -10.31 4.95
CA ALA A 14 -2.75 -9.17 5.61
C ALA A 14 -3.62 -7.90 5.51
N VAL A 15 -4.16 -7.60 4.34
CA VAL A 15 -5.07 -6.45 4.13
C VAL A 15 -6.34 -6.60 4.97
N TYR A 16 -6.92 -7.80 5.05
CA TYR A 16 -8.10 -8.08 5.86
C TYR A 16 -7.82 -7.84 7.34
N TYR A 17 -6.70 -8.35 7.86
CA TYR A 17 -6.30 -8.18 9.25
C TYR A 17 -6.05 -6.70 9.60
N ILE A 18 -5.35 -5.96 8.74
CA ILE A 18 -5.09 -4.52 8.91
C ILE A 18 -6.40 -3.71 8.92
N LYS A 19 -7.37 -4.10 8.08
CA LYS A 19 -8.71 -3.49 8.08
C LYS A 19 -9.45 -3.78 9.38
N GLU A 20 -9.36 -5.00 9.91
CA GLU A 20 -10.04 -5.39 11.15
C GLU A 20 -9.47 -4.69 12.38
N GLU A 21 -8.14 -4.54 12.45
CA GLU A 21 -7.43 -3.72 13.47
C GLU A 21 -7.69 -2.20 13.32
N GLY A 22 -8.59 -1.78 12.42
CA GLY A 22 -9.11 -0.41 12.41
C GLY A 22 -8.17 0.64 11.81
N ILE A 23 -7.01 0.24 11.27
CA ILE A 23 -6.02 1.15 10.69
C ILE A 23 -6.62 1.93 9.51
N TRP A 24 -7.55 1.32 8.77
CA TRP A 24 -8.25 1.93 7.62
C TRP A 24 -9.74 2.19 7.90
N LYS A 25 -10.19 2.07 9.15
CA LYS A 25 -11.57 2.36 9.53
C LYS A 25 -11.71 3.79 10.04
N GLU A 26 -12.91 4.17 10.48
CA GLU A 26 -13.20 5.53 10.94
C GLU A 26 -12.27 5.96 12.09
N SER A 27 -12.05 7.27 12.21
CA SER A 27 -11.02 7.87 13.07
C SER A 27 -11.05 7.38 14.52
N GLN A 28 -12.23 7.08 15.08
CA GLN A 28 -12.36 6.55 16.43
C GLN A 28 -11.81 5.13 16.62
N GLU A 29 -11.93 4.27 15.60
CA GLU A 29 -11.42 2.90 15.67
C GLU A 29 -9.91 2.86 15.46
N ALA A 30 -9.39 3.74 14.60
CA ALA A 30 -7.95 3.95 14.45
C ALA A 30 -7.30 4.47 15.75
N LEU A 31 -7.96 5.37 16.49
CA LEU A 31 -7.48 5.84 17.79
C LEU A 31 -7.44 4.72 18.84
N LYS A 32 -8.45 3.84 18.88
CA LYS A 32 -8.43 2.66 19.77
C LYS A 32 -7.31 1.69 19.42
N ALA A 33 -7.05 1.47 18.13
CA ALA A 33 -5.95 0.63 17.66
C ALA A 33 -4.60 1.23 18.08
N TYR A 34 -4.45 2.54 17.98
CA TYR A 34 -3.27 3.28 18.43
C TYR A 34 -3.04 3.16 19.95
N ASP A 35 -4.08 3.30 20.76
CA ASP A 35 -3.99 3.12 22.21
C ASP A 35 -3.61 1.69 22.59
N LYS A 36 -4.18 0.68 21.92
CA LYS A 36 -3.82 -0.73 22.10
C LYS A 36 -2.35 -0.99 21.74
N LEU A 37 -1.85 -0.36 20.68
CA LEU A 37 -0.44 -0.42 20.27
C LEU A 37 0.46 0.21 21.35
N ASN A 38 0.06 1.35 21.91
CA ASN A 38 0.75 1.98 23.02
C ASN A 38 0.84 1.07 24.25
N THR A 39 -0.27 0.48 24.68
CA THR A 39 -0.28 -0.44 25.83
C THR A 39 0.53 -1.71 25.56
N ALA A 40 0.47 -2.27 24.35
CA ALA A 40 1.25 -3.45 23.99
C ALA A 40 2.76 -3.19 23.94
N MET A 41 3.15 -1.97 23.55
CA MET A 41 4.55 -1.57 23.49
C MET A 41 5.11 -1.11 24.84
N GLU A 42 4.26 -0.64 25.76
CA GLU A 42 4.63 -0.15 27.10
C GLU A 42 5.68 -1.01 27.85
N PRO A 43 5.58 -2.35 27.93
CA PRO A 43 6.60 -3.17 28.61
C PRO A 43 7.96 -3.20 27.90
N TYR A 44 8.01 -2.99 26.58
CA TYR A 44 9.24 -3.02 25.78
C TYR A 44 9.86 -1.63 25.57
N VAL A 45 9.07 -0.56 25.67
CA VAL A 45 9.57 0.81 25.58
C VAL A 45 9.95 1.37 26.97
N GLY A 46 9.66 0.69 28.07
CA GLY A 46 9.94 1.17 29.43
C GLY A 46 11.42 1.48 29.69
N GLU A 47 12.35 0.70 29.13
CA GLU A 47 13.80 0.96 29.24
C GLU A 47 14.29 1.99 28.20
N ILE A 48 13.70 1.97 26.99
CA ILE A 48 14.01 2.93 25.92
C ILE A 48 13.53 4.34 26.29
N ARG A 49 12.37 4.47 26.94
CA ARG A 49 11.81 5.73 27.47
C ARG A 49 12.71 6.43 28.49
N LYS A 50 13.54 5.66 29.23
CA LYS A 50 14.49 6.21 30.21
C LYS A 50 15.71 6.86 29.53
N GLN A 51 16.09 6.39 28.35
CA GLN A 51 17.26 6.88 27.61
C GLN A 51 16.87 7.91 26.53
N ILE A 52 15.67 7.81 25.98
CA ILE A 52 15.09 8.73 25.00
C ILE A 52 13.65 8.94 25.45
N PRO A 53 13.22 10.15 25.84
CA PRO A 53 11.82 10.41 26.17
C PRO A 53 10.96 10.26 24.90
N PHE A 54 10.61 9.01 24.58
CA PHE A 54 9.74 8.67 23.47
C PHE A 54 8.30 8.81 23.95
N GLU A 55 7.83 10.06 23.92
CA GLU A 55 6.42 10.35 23.73
C GLU A 55 6.15 10.22 22.24
N LEU A 56 5.16 9.41 21.85
CA LEU A 56 4.73 9.42 20.46
C LEU A 56 4.38 10.86 20.10
N PRO A 57 4.89 11.40 18.98
CA PRO A 57 4.58 12.76 18.61
C PRO A 57 3.06 12.89 18.53
N LYS A 58 2.50 13.82 19.33
CA LYS A 58 1.09 14.18 19.20
C LYS A 58 0.87 14.49 17.73
N ILE A 59 -0.14 13.85 17.14
CA ILE A 59 -0.51 14.11 15.74
C ILE A 59 -0.55 15.63 15.58
N PRO A 60 0.24 16.20 14.65
CA PRO A 60 0.51 17.62 14.66
C PRO A 60 -0.80 18.38 14.49
N ALA A 61 -1.28 18.94 15.60
CA ALA A 61 -2.55 19.64 15.71
C ALA A 61 -2.53 21.02 15.04
N SER A 62 -1.50 21.32 14.24
CA SER A 62 -1.56 22.50 13.37
C SER A 62 -2.50 22.17 12.22
N ASP A 63 -3.49 23.03 12.01
CA ASP A 63 -4.51 22.85 10.99
C ASP A 63 -3.87 22.58 9.61
N ARG A 64 -2.77 23.29 9.29
CA ARG A 64 -2.01 23.14 8.05
C ARG A 64 -1.37 21.77 7.85
N THR A 65 -0.79 21.18 8.90
CA THR A 65 -0.16 19.84 8.78
C THR A 65 -1.22 18.76 8.60
N THR A 66 -2.34 18.89 9.31
CA THR A 66 -3.47 17.97 9.18
C THR A 66 -4.12 18.08 7.80
N GLU A 67 -4.34 19.30 7.31
CA GLU A 67 -4.85 19.57 5.95
C GLU A 67 -3.93 18.99 4.87
N ASN A 68 -2.62 19.18 4.98
CA ASN A 68 -1.66 18.63 4.01
C ASN A 68 -1.69 17.10 4.00
N ILE A 69 -1.73 16.46 5.17
CA ILE A 69 -1.81 14.99 5.27
C ILE A 69 -3.11 14.49 4.62
N GLN A 70 -4.24 15.15 4.89
CA GLN A 70 -5.52 14.81 4.28
C GLN A 70 -5.50 14.99 2.75
N LEU A 71 -4.92 16.09 2.27
CA LEU A 71 -4.78 16.36 0.84
C LEU A 71 -3.93 15.29 0.14
N TYR A 72 -2.76 14.97 0.69
CA TYR A 72 -1.87 13.95 0.11
C TYR A 72 -2.49 12.55 0.17
N TRP A 73 -3.17 12.21 1.27
CA TRP A 73 -3.91 10.96 1.37
C TRP A 73 -4.96 10.85 0.28
N ASN A 74 -5.83 11.86 0.14
CA ASN A 74 -6.89 11.89 -0.85
C ASN A 74 -6.32 11.82 -2.28
N LYS A 75 -5.26 12.59 -2.57
CA LYS A 75 -4.58 12.57 -3.87
C LYS A 75 -3.96 11.20 -4.16
N GLY A 76 -3.38 10.55 -3.16
CA GLY A 76 -2.83 9.20 -3.27
C GLY A 76 -3.90 8.16 -3.57
N VAL A 77 -5.04 8.24 -2.88
CA VAL A 77 -6.21 7.38 -3.15
C VAL A 77 -6.69 7.60 -4.59
N THR A 78 -6.93 8.84 -5.01
CA THR A 78 -7.38 9.15 -6.37
C THR A 78 -6.41 8.62 -7.43
N SER A 79 -5.12 8.92 -7.31
CA SER A 79 -4.11 8.48 -8.28
C SER A 79 -3.98 6.96 -8.36
N SER A 80 -4.14 6.25 -7.25
CA SER A 80 -4.10 4.79 -7.22
C SER A 80 -5.28 4.19 -8.00
N PHE A 81 -6.48 4.72 -7.82
CA PHE A 81 -7.67 4.26 -8.54
C PHE A 81 -7.66 4.66 -10.03
N GLU A 82 -7.13 5.84 -10.36
CA GLU A 82 -6.86 6.25 -11.76
C GLU A 82 -5.92 5.25 -12.44
N PHE A 83 -4.79 4.92 -11.80
CA PHE A 83 -3.86 3.92 -12.31
C PHE A 83 -4.53 2.55 -12.52
N LEU A 84 -5.32 2.08 -11.55
CA LEU A 84 -6.05 0.81 -11.68
C LEU A 84 -7.07 0.84 -12.83
N SER A 85 -7.69 1.99 -13.08
CA SER A 85 -8.60 2.19 -14.20
C SER A 85 -7.87 2.17 -15.56
N GLU A 86 -6.65 2.72 -15.62
CA GLU A 86 -5.82 2.74 -16.84
C GLU A 86 -5.06 1.44 -17.09
N LEU A 87 -4.88 0.62 -16.05
CA LEU A 87 -4.09 -0.61 -16.07
C LEU A 87 -4.47 -1.58 -17.21
N PRO A 88 -5.75 -1.86 -17.50
CA PRO A 88 -6.11 -2.74 -18.62
C PRO A 88 -5.61 -2.23 -19.97
N GLY A 89 -5.70 -0.92 -20.21
CA GLY A 89 -5.23 -0.28 -21.45
C GLY A 89 -3.70 -0.30 -21.57
N LEU A 90 -3.01 -0.03 -20.46
CA LEU A 90 -1.54 -0.13 -20.36
C LEU A 90 -1.06 -1.55 -20.64
N VAL A 91 -1.66 -2.56 -20.00
CA VAL A 91 -1.29 -3.97 -20.19
C VAL A 91 -1.54 -4.42 -21.63
N SER A 92 -2.68 -4.04 -22.22
CA SER A 92 -2.97 -4.35 -23.62
C SER A 92 -1.92 -3.74 -24.57
N THR A 93 -1.58 -2.48 -24.36
CA THR A 93 -0.58 -1.77 -25.16
C THR A 93 0.80 -2.40 -25.03
N TRP A 94 1.24 -2.70 -23.81
CA TRP A 94 2.54 -3.34 -23.56
C TRP A 94 2.60 -4.75 -24.16
N THR A 95 1.53 -5.52 -24.04
CA THR A 95 1.45 -6.85 -24.63
C THR A 95 1.55 -6.78 -26.15
N ARG A 96 0.81 -5.86 -26.78
CA ARG A 96 0.87 -5.64 -28.23
C ARG A 96 2.27 -5.24 -28.68
N ASN A 97 2.90 -4.32 -27.98
CA ASN A 97 4.26 -3.86 -28.31
C ASN A 97 5.29 -4.99 -28.16
N GLY A 98 5.16 -5.82 -27.11
CA GLY A 98 6.03 -6.98 -26.90
C GLY A 98 5.87 -8.03 -28.01
N VAL A 99 4.63 -8.34 -28.39
CA VAL A 99 4.35 -9.27 -29.51
C VAL A 99 4.92 -8.72 -30.82
N ASN A 100 4.71 -7.45 -31.12
CA ASN A 100 5.26 -6.82 -32.32
C ASN A 100 6.79 -6.87 -32.35
N ALA A 101 7.45 -6.58 -31.23
CA ALA A 101 8.91 -6.66 -31.13
C ALA A 101 9.44 -8.08 -31.39
N VAL A 102 8.72 -9.11 -30.92
CA VAL A 102 9.07 -10.52 -31.19
C VAL A 102 8.85 -10.88 -32.66
N LEU A 103 7.73 -10.46 -33.25
CA LEU A 103 7.40 -10.74 -34.65
C LEU A 103 8.29 -9.97 -35.64
N GLU A 104 8.83 -8.82 -35.25
CA GLU A 104 9.77 -8.06 -36.06
C GLU A 104 11.19 -8.65 -36.06
N ASN A 105 11.50 -9.55 -35.12
CA ASN A 105 12.80 -10.20 -35.01
C ASN A 105 13.10 -11.07 -36.26
N PRO A 106 14.24 -10.86 -36.95
CA PRO A 106 14.61 -11.61 -38.15
C PRO A 106 14.71 -13.13 -37.93
N GLU A 107 15.17 -13.57 -36.76
CA GLU A 107 15.29 -14.98 -36.39
C GLU A 107 13.91 -15.64 -36.31
N VAL A 108 12.96 -14.96 -35.66
CA VAL A 108 11.57 -15.43 -35.50
C VAL A 108 10.84 -15.41 -36.84
N LYS A 109 11.04 -14.39 -37.67
CA LYS A 109 10.47 -14.33 -39.04
C LYS A 109 10.92 -15.48 -39.94
N LYS A 110 12.15 -15.99 -39.75
CA LYS A 110 12.64 -17.16 -40.50
C LYS A 110 11.98 -18.46 -40.05
N LEU A 111 11.59 -18.58 -38.79
CA LEU A 111 10.91 -19.75 -38.23
C LEU A 111 9.42 -19.82 -38.57
N LEU A 112 8.81 -18.68 -38.93
CA LEU A 112 7.39 -18.56 -39.27
C LEU A 112 7.11 -18.60 -40.79
N LYS A 113 8.15 -18.78 -41.62
CA LYS A 113 8.05 -19.00 -43.08
C LYS A 113 8.11 -20.49 -43.40
#